data_AF-A0A9P8UK92-F1
#
_entry.id   AF-A0A9P8UK92-F1
#
_cell.length_a   1.000
_cell.length_b   1.000
_cell.length_c   1.000
_cell.angle_alpha   90.00
_cell.angle_beta   90.00
_cell.angle_gamma   90.00
#
_symmetry.space_group_name_H-M   'P 1'
#
loop_
_entity.id
_entity.type
_entity.pdbx_description
1 polymer ?
#
loop_
_entity_poly.entity_id
_entity_poly.type
_entity_poly.pdbx_seq_one_letter_code
_entity_poly.pdbx_strand_id
1 'polypeptide(L)'
;LIKQLKAKPISEEQLAAEVAGIYAGLIMVEDKCIEVDDAQSLSSPTETKLHNQQWQALIALHRTLLHEYYDFLLASQHPSASPGLRRMASEYHMPTRIWCRGIHPLLELLRRRLPESEEHMLTYIFLAYNIMTLLYETVPAFQDTWVKYLDNLARYRMAIEDDCLEMEVWTSVSRDWYFRASDKALTTGGPYHHLAIVTTHNNASQRLFNYSKSI
;
A
#
# COMPACT_ATOMS: atom_id res chain seq x y z
N LEU A 1 -1.49 34.37 27.86
CA LEU A 1 -1.89 34.64 26.46
C LEU A 1 -0.80 34.08 25.53
N ILE A 2 -1.02 32.91 24.92
CA ILE A 2 -0.07 32.35 23.95
C ILE A 2 -0.38 32.98 22.59
N LYS A 3 0.53 33.79 22.05
CA LYS A 3 0.43 34.31 20.67
C LYS A 3 0.55 33.12 19.72
N GLN A 4 -0.57 32.71 19.11
CA GLN A 4 -0.50 31.86 17.93
C GLN A 4 0.29 32.62 16.84
N LEU A 5 1.48 32.11 16.51
CA LEU A 5 2.19 32.49 15.30
C LEU A 5 1.30 32.08 14.12
N LYS A 6 0.61 33.04 13.51
CA LYS A 6 -0.08 32.83 12.25
C LYS A 6 1.00 32.57 11.20
N ALA A 7 1.28 31.30 10.92
CA ALA A 7 2.11 30.90 9.79
C ALA A 7 1.49 31.53 8.53
N LYS A 8 2.32 32.24 7.75
CA LYS A 8 1.87 32.85 6.50
C LYS A 8 1.43 31.72 5.56
N PRO A 9 0.25 31.80 4.93
CA PRO A 9 -0.20 30.75 4.02
C PRO A 9 0.79 30.60 2.86
N ILE A 10 1.09 29.36 2.48
CA ILE A 10 1.98 29.04 1.37
C ILE A 10 1.40 29.57 0.07
N SER A 11 2.23 30.24 -0.74
CA SER A 11 1.83 30.68 -2.08
C SER A 11 1.86 29.51 -3.06
N GLU A 12 1.12 29.63 -4.17
CA GLU A 12 1.11 28.62 -5.23
C GLU A 12 2.50 28.39 -5.83
N GLU A 13 3.28 29.44 -6.04
CA GLU A 13 4.65 29.36 -6.56
C GLU A 13 5.59 28.62 -5.60
N GLN A 14 5.50 28.91 -4.30
CA GLN A 14 6.28 28.19 -3.29
C GLN A 14 5.89 26.72 -3.26
N LEU A 15 4.59 26.42 -3.27
CA LEU A 15 4.11 25.04 -3.29
C LEU A 15 4.57 24.30 -4.55
N ALA A 16 4.57 24.95 -5.71
CA ALA A 16 5.07 24.36 -6.95
C ALA A 16 6.56 24.00 -6.86
N ALA A 17 7.37 24.89 -6.25
CA ALA A 17 8.79 24.63 -6.02
C ALA A 17 9.01 23.47 -5.04
N GLU A 18 8.23 23.41 -3.95
CA GLU A 18 8.27 22.30 -2.99
C GLU A 18 7.89 20.96 -3.65
N VAL A 19 6.79 20.92 -4.41
CA VAL A 19 6.36 19.71 -5.14
C VAL A 19 7.43 19.25 -6.13
N ALA A 20 8.09 20.18 -6.82
CA ALA A 20 9.19 19.84 -7.74
C ALA A 20 10.40 19.27 -7.00
N GLY A 21 10.75 19.82 -5.82
CA GLY A 21 11.81 19.31 -4.96
C GLY A 21 11.53 17.90 -4.44
N ILE A 22 10.33 17.67 -3.91
CA ILE A 22 9.87 16.35 -3.44
C ILE A 22 9.88 15.36 -4.61
N TYR A 23 9.38 15.75 -5.79
CA TYR A 23 9.39 14.86 -6.95
C TYR A 23 10.80 14.46 -7.36
N ALA A 24 11.76 15.40 -7.36
CA ALA A 24 13.15 15.07 -7.66
C ALA A 24 13.73 14.07 -6.64
N GLY A 25 13.48 14.27 -5.34
CA GLY A 25 13.87 13.33 -4.29
C GLY A 25 13.25 11.95 -4.46
N LEU A 26 11.94 11.91 -4.73
CA LEU A 26 11.19 10.70 -5.00
C LEU A 26 11.80 9.88 -6.13
N ILE A 27 12.11 10.51 -7.27
CA ILE A 27 12.73 9.80 -8.42
C ILE A 27 14.08 9.20 -8.02
N MET A 28 14.92 9.96 -7.30
CA MET A 28 16.23 9.45 -6.87
C MET A 28 16.11 8.22 -5.97
N VAL A 29 15.17 8.23 -5.03
CA VAL A 29 14.96 7.08 -4.13
C VAL A 29 14.31 5.91 -4.88
N GLU A 30 13.36 6.18 -5.78
CA GLU A 30 12.69 5.15 -6.58
C GLU A 30 13.67 4.42 -7.50
N ASP A 31 14.52 5.15 -8.23
CA ASP A 31 15.56 4.58 -9.07
C ASP A 31 16.52 3.71 -8.24
N LYS A 32 16.82 4.15 -7.00
CA LYS A 32 17.68 3.35 -6.11
C LYS A 32 17.01 2.08 -5.64
N CYS A 33 15.71 2.10 -5.32
CA CYS A 33 14.96 0.88 -5.01
C CYS A 33 14.97 -0.09 -6.19
N ILE A 34 14.69 0.40 -7.41
CA ILE A 34 14.69 -0.43 -8.62
C ILE A 34 16.04 -1.11 -8.82
N GLU A 35 17.14 -0.35 -8.75
CA GLU A 35 18.50 -0.87 -8.92
C GLU A 35 18.80 -1.99 -7.91
N VAL A 36 18.45 -1.76 -6.63
CA VAL A 36 18.72 -2.72 -5.54
C VAL A 36 17.83 -3.95 -5.64
N ASP A 37 16.53 -3.77 -5.92
CA ASP A 37 15.57 -4.86 -6.07
C ASP A 37 15.92 -5.74 -7.27
N ASP A 38 16.29 -5.15 -8.41
CA ASP A 38 16.73 -5.88 -9.59
C ASP A 38 17.97 -6.71 -9.28
N ALA A 39 18.96 -6.12 -8.59
CA ALA A 39 20.16 -6.85 -8.15
C ALA A 39 19.83 -8.02 -7.20
N GLN A 40 18.90 -7.84 -6.27
CA GLN A 40 18.46 -8.91 -5.37
C GLN A 40 17.65 -9.98 -6.10
N SER A 41 16.85 -9.61 -7.10
CA SER A 41 16.01 -10.54 -7.87
C SER A 41 16.82 -11.51 -8.74
N LEU A 42 18.00 -11.07 -9.20
CA LEU A 42 18.95 -11.88 -9.98
C LEU A 42 19.77 -12.83 -9.09
N SER A 43 19.85 -12.55 -7.79
CA SER A 43 20.59 -13.38 -6.84
C SER A 43 19.79 -14.64 -6.47
N SER A 44 20.43 -15.81 -6.54
CA SER A 44 19.77 -17.06 -6.16
C SER A 44 19.44 -17.07 -4.65
N PRO A 45 18.23 -17.53 -4.25
CA PRO A 45 17.85 -17.75 -2.85
C PRO A 45 18.87 -18.53 -2.02
N THR A 46 19.58 -19.45 -2.67
CA THR A 46 20.50 -20.39 -2.04
C THR A 46 21.96 -19.93 -2.03
N GLU A 47 22.33 -18.94 -2.86
CA GLU A 47 23.74 -18.53 -3.03
C GLU A 47 24.13 -17.34 -2.16
N THR A 48 23.18 -16.47 -1.82
CA THR A 48 23.44 -15.25 -1.04
C THR A 48 22.44 -15.11 0.07
N LYS A 49 22.82 -15.52 1.28
CA LYS A 49 22.07 -15.30 2.50
C LYS A 49 22.19 -13.83 2.89
N LEU A 50 21.06 -13.14 3.07
CA LEU A 50 21.06 -11.74 3.50
C LEU A 50 21.13 -11.67 5.02
N HIS A 51 22.06 -10.85 5.53
CA HIS A 51 22.17 -10.60 6.95
C HIS A 51 21.08 -9.61 7.42
N ASN A 52 20.74 -9.67 8.71
CA ASN A 52 19.72 -8.82 9.33
C ASN A 52 19.92 -7.31 9.00
N GLN A 53 21.17 -6.82 9.05
CA GLN A 53 21.49 -5.44 8.68
C GLN A 53 21.14 -5.09 7.23
N GLN A 54 21.29 -6.03 6.30
CA GLN A 54 20.92 -5.83 4.89
C GLN A 54 19.40 -5.77 4.74
N TRP A 55 18.65 -6.62 5.44
CA TRP A 55 17.19 -6.55 5.47
C TRP A 55 16.69 -5.22 6.04
N GLN A 56 17.27 -4.78 7.15
CA GLN A 56 16.95 -3.48 7.74
C GLN A 56 17.25 -2.33 6.78
N ALA A 57 18.35 -2.39 6.04
CA ALA A 57 18.70 -1.39 5.03
C ALA A 57 17.70 -1.36 3.87
N LEU A 58 17.27 -2.53 3.38
CA LEU A 58 16.23 -2.64 2.35
C LEU A 58 14.89 -2.05 2.84
N ILE A 59 14.45 -2.43 4.05
CA ILE A 59 13.22 -1.89 4.64
C ILE A 59 13.33 -0.38 4.85
N ALA A 60 14.48 0.12 5.32
CA ALA A 60 14.70 1.56 5.51
C ALA A 60 14.63 2.32 4.18
N LEU A 61 15.20 1.77 3.12
CA LEU A 61 15.16 2.35 1.77
C LEU A 61 13.70 2.44 1.25
N HIS A 62 12.95 1.33 1.32
CA HIS A 62 11.55 1.32 0.90
C HIS A 62 10.65 2.18 1.80
N ARG A 63 10.96 2.29 3.10
CA ARG A 63 10.27 3.24 3.99
C ARG A 63 10.45 4.67 3.50
N THR A 64 11.68 5.07 3.18
CA THR A 64 11.94 6.40 2.62
C THR A 64 11.15 6.60 1.33
N LEU A 65 11.16 5.62 0.42
CA LEU A 65 10.38 5.71 -0.82
C LEU A 65 8.88 5.93 -0.57
N LEU A 66 8.28 5.19 0.35
CA LEU A 66 6.87 5.34 0.70
C LEU A 66 6.54 6.70 1.33
N HIS A 67 7.46 7.26 2.12
CA HIS A 67 7.31 8.63 2.64
C HIS A 67 7.40 9.68 1.55
N GLU A 68 8.35 9.58 0.61
CA GLU A 68 8.45 10.51 -0.51
C GLU A 68 7.19 10.49 -1.39
N TYR A 69 6.60 9.31 -1.63
CA TYR A 69 5.31 9.21 -2.31
C TYR A 69 4.18 9.87 -1.52
N TYR A 70 4.14 9.66 -0.21
CA TYR A 70 3.15 10.27 0.66
C TYR A 70 3.25 11.79 0.64
N ASP A 71 4.45 12.34 0.79
CA ASP A 71 4.72 13.78 0.79
C ASP A 71 4.38 14.39 -0.58
N PHE A 72 4.72 13.72 -1.68
CA PHE A 72 4.36 14.17 -3.03
C PHE A 72 2.83 14.25 -3.21
N LEU A 73 2.10 13.21 -2.78
CA LEU A 73 0.64 13.18 -2.89
C LEU A 73 0.00 14.23 -1.99
N LEU A 74 0.48 14.41 -0.76
CA LEU A 74 -0.04 15.42 0.15
C LEU A 74 0.20 16.85 -0.38
N ALA A 75 1.40 17.13 -0.88
CA ALA A 75 1.75 18.43 -1.43
C ALA A 75 1.00 18.73 -2.73
N SER A 76 0.90 17.76 -3.65
CA SER A 76 0.18 17.93 -4.92
C SER A 76 -1.34 18.10 -4.73
N GLN A 77 -1.92 17.51 -3.69
CA GLN A 77 -3.35 17.65 -3.36
C GLN A 77 -3.65 18.75 -2.34
N HIS A 78 -2.66 19.56 -1.97
CA HIS A 78 -2.83 20.64 -1.00
C HIS A 78 -3.91 21.65 -1.48
N PRO A 79 -4.67 22.30 -0.57
CA PRO A 79 -5.70 23.27 -0.94
C PRO A 79 -5.20 24.42 -1.84
N SER A 80 -3.98 24.90 -1.61
CA SER A 80 -3.33 25.93 -2.45
C SER A 80 -2.73 25.40 -3.76
N ALA A 81 -2.80 24.09 -4.04
CA ALA A 81 -2.26 23.51 -5.26
C ALA A 81 -3.09 23.92 -6.46
N SER A 82 -2.42 24.33 -7.53
CA SER A 82 -3.03 24.63 -8.82
C SER A 82 -3.68 23.38 -9.43
N PRO A 83 -4.65 23.53 -10.35
CA PRO A 83 -5.22 22.38 -11.05
C PRO A 83 -4.18 21.53 -11.78
N GLY A 84 -3.08 22.15 -12.24
CA GLY A 84 -1.95 21.43 -12.86
C GLY A 84 -1.24 20.54 -11.85
N LEU A 85 -0.85 21.10 -10.70
CA LEU A 85 -0.18 20.34 -9.64
C LEU A 85 -1.02 19.15 -9.15
N ARG A 86 -2.33 19.36 -8.97
CA ARG A 86 -3.24 18.27 -8.54
C ARG A 86 -3.31 17.12 -9.55
N ARG A 87 -3.23 17.40 -10.85
CA ARG A 87 -3.26 16.36 -11.90
C ARG A 87 -1.98 15.55 -11.99
N MET A 88 -0.85 16.08 -11.52
CA MET A 88 0.44 15.38 -11.58
C MET A 88 0.39 14.00 -10.93
N ALA A 89 -0.36 13.84 -9.82
CA ALA A 89 -0.53 12.54 -9.17
C ALA A 89 -1.06 11.45 -10.12
N SER A 90 -2.04 11.81 -10.95
CA SER A 90 -2.62 10.92 -11.96
C SER A 90 -1.72 10.80 -13.19
N GLU A 91 -1.20 11.91 -13.71
CA GLU A 91 -0.34 11.95 -14.91
C GLU A 91 0.95 11.14 -14.71
N TYR A 92 1.52 11.18 -13.51
CA TYR A 92 2.73 10.43 -13.16
C TYR A 92 2.41 9.04 -12.60
N HIS A 93 1.14 8.63 -12.63
CA HIS A 93 0.68 7.30 -12.22
C HIS A 93 1.11 6.94 -10.79
N MET A 94 1.09 7.91 -9.88
CA MET A 94 1.61 7.75 -8.52
C MET A 94 1.01 6.58 -7.76
N PRO A 95 -0.32 6.34 -7.76
CA PRO A 95 -0.90 5.18 -7.08
C PRO A 95 -0.32 3.85 -7.60
N THR A 96 -0.19 3.70 -8.92
CA THR A 96 0.38 2.50 -9.54
C THR A 96 1.85 2.33 -9.16
N ARG A 97 2.63 3.42 -9.17
CA ARG A 97 4.07 3.38 -8.83
C ARG A 97 4.31 3.01 -7.36
N ILE A 98 3.51 3.56 -6.43
CA ILE A 98 3.57 3.17 -5.00
C ILE A 98 3.48 1.65 -4.85
N TRP A 99 2.55 1.01 -5.55
CA TRP A 99 2.43 -0.45 -5.47
C TRP A 99 3.57 -1.15 -6.19
N CYS A 100 3.80 -0.82 -7.47
CA CYS A 100 4.72 -1.56 -8.33
C CYS A 100 6.20 -1.33 -8.04
N ARG A 101 6.56 -0.22 -7.40
CA ARG A 101 7.95 0.15 -7.07
C ARG A 101 8.16 0.23 -5.56
N GLY A 102 7.18 0.77 -4.85
CA GLY A 102 7.26 0.92 -3.40
C GLY A 102 7.07 -0.39 -2.65
N ILE A 103 5.96 -1.10 -2.91
CA ILE A 103 5.47 -2.17 -2.01
C ILE A 103 5.77 -3.57 -2.55
N HIS A 104 5.31 -3.86 -3.76
CA HIS A 104 5.26 -5.22 -4.28
C HIS A 104 6.63 -5.89 -4.48
N PRO A 105 7.66 -5.22 -5.05
CA PRO A 105 8.97 -5.85 -5.24
C PRO A 105 9.61 -6.35 -3.94
N LEU A 106 9.63 -5.51 -2.90
CA LEU A 106 10.20 -5.89 -1.61
C LEU A 106 9.38 -6.99 -0.92
N LEU A 107 8.04 -6.95 -1.00
CA LEU A 107 7.21 -8.05 -0.47
C LEU A 107 7.50 -9.38 -1.17
N GLU A 108 7.68 -9.37 -2.49
CA GLU A 108 8.02 -10.57 -3.25
C GLU A 108 9.42 -11.09 -2.92
N LEU A 109 10.40 -10.20 -2.75
CA LEU A 109 11.73 -10.57 -2.29
C LEU A 109 11.67 -11.24 -0.91
N LEU A 110 10.97 -10.63 0.04
CA LEU A 110 10.77 -11.16 1.39
C LEU A 110 10.06 -12.52 1.33
N ARG A 111 8.95 -12.63 0.59
CA ARG A 111 8.17 -13.88 0.46
C ARG A 111 9.00 -15.04 -0.08
N ARG A 112 9.87 -14.81 -1.06
CA ARG A 112 10.74 -15.85 -1.65
C ARG A 112 11.82 -16.38 -0.70
N ARG A 113 12.10 -15.67 0.39
CA ARG A 113 13.15 -15.99 1.37
C ARG A 113 12.57 -16.49 2.70
N LEU A 114 11.28 -16.80 2.75
CA LEU A 114 10.67 -17.43 3.92
C LEU A 114 11.28 -18.83 4.16
N PRO A 115 11.41 -19.27 5.43
CA PRO A 115 10.97 -18.58 6.65
C PRO A 115 11.96 -17.53 7.21
N GLU A 116 13.16 -17.39 6.64
CA GLU A 116 14.22 -16.53 7.20
C GLU A 116 13.82 -15.04 7.28
N SER A 117 13.04 -14.57 6.32
CA SER A 117 12.60 -13.18 6.19
C SER A 117 11.32 -12.84 6.96
N GLU A 118 10.72 -13.78 7.70
CA GLU A 118 9.36 -13.65 8.25
C GLU A 118 9.16 -12.35 9.07
N GLU A 119 9.95 -12.14 10.12
CA GLU A 119 9.85 -10.94 10.97
C GLU A 119 10.02 -9.64 10.18
N HIS A 120 10.87 -9.66 9.15
CA HIS A 120 11.13 -8.52 8.27
C HIS A 120 9.93 -8.25 7.35
N MET A 121 9.30 -9.32 6.85
CA MET A 121 8.06 -9.25 6.08
C MET A 121 6.91 -8.68 6.90
N LEU A 122 6.74 -9.13 8.15
CA LEU A 122 5.71 -8.61 9.04
C LEU A 122 5.93 -7.12 9.35
N THR A 123 7.16 -6.75 9.65
CA THR A 123 7.55 -5.36 9.89
C THR A 123 7.23 -4.48 8.69
N TYR A 124 7.54 -4.96 7.48
CA TYR A 124 7.31 -4.20 6.26
C TYR A 124 5.83 -4.12 5.88
N ILE A 125 5.05 -5.19 6.06
CA ILE A 125 3.60 -5.18 5.87
C ILE A 125 2.95 -4.13 6.78
N PHE A 126 3.31 -4.12 8.07
CA PHE A 126 2.78 -3.14 9.03
C PHE A 126 3.09 -1.70 8.60
N LEU A 127 4.33 -1.46 8.17
CA LEU A 127 4.76 -0.15 7.66
C LEU A 127 3.94 0.28 6.44
N ALA A 128 3.86 -0.58 5.42
CA ALA A 128 3.13 -0.27 4.20
C ALA A 128 1.64 -0.05 4.48
N TYR A 129 1.05 -0.86 5.36
CA TYR A 129 -0.35 -0.75 5.77
C TYR A 129 -0.64 0.60 6.44
N ASN A 130 0.25 1.07 7.31
CA ASN A 130 0.11 2.38 7.94
C ASN A 130 0.17 3.53 6.92
N ILE A 131 1.11 3.50 5.97
CA ILE A 131 1.18 4.53 4.92
C ILE A 131 -0.06 4.50 4.02
N MET A 132 -0.56 3.31 3.65
CA MET A 132 -1.79 3.19 2.85
C MET A 132 -3.02 3.69 3.60
N THR A 133 -3.09 3.46 4.91
CA THR A 133 -4.16 3.99 5.76
C THR A 133 -4.10 5.52 5.84
N LEU A 134 -2.90 6.10 6.02
CA LEU A 134 -2.71 7.54 5.98
C LEU A 134 -3.13 8.16 4.63
N LEU A 135 -2.77 7.53 3.51
CA LEU A 135 -3.20 7.98 2.18
C LEU A 135 -4.71 7.88 1.99
N TYR A 136 -5.34 6.83 2.52
CA TYR A 136 -6.80 6.68 2.51
C TYR A 136 -7.49 7.84 3.24
N GLU A 137 -6.94 8.28 4.37
CA GLU A 137 -7.51 9.36 5.18
C GLU A 137 -7.23 10.76 4.61
N THR A 138 -6.04 10.96 4.03
CA THR A 138 -5.55 12.30 3.65
C THR A 138 -5.67 12.60 2.15
N VAL A 139 -5.73 11.57 1.30
CA VAL A 139 -5.76 11.71 -0.17
C VAL A 139 -6.93 10.88 -0.76
N PRO A 140 -8.18 11.35 -0.62
CA PRO A 140 -9.37 10.59 -1.01
C PRO A 140 -9.53 10.42 -2.53
N ALA A 141 -8.79 11.18 -3.34
CA ALA A 141 -8.87 11.13 -4.80
C ALA A 141 -8.60 9.74 -5.41
N PHE A 142 -7.88 8.87 -4.70
CA PHE A 142 -7.54 7.51 -5.14
C PHE A 142 -8.01 6.44 -4.13
N GLN A 143 -9.04 6.75 -3.35
CA GLN A 143 -9.52 5.92 -2.24
C GLN A 143 -9.72 4.45 -2.59
N ASP A 144 -10.37 4.14 -3.71
CA ASP A 144 -10.61 2.75 -4.13
C ASP A 144 -9.31 1.99 -4.38
N THR A 145 -8.27 2.70 -4.86
CA THR A 145 -6.94 2.13 -5.05
C THR A 145 -6.27 1.83 -3.72
N TRP A 146 -6.37 2.73 -2.74
CA TRP A 146 -5.83 2.52 -1.40
C TRP A 146 -6.50 1.34 -0.69
N VAL A 147 -7.84 1.23 -0.80
CA VAL A 147 -8.60 0.10 -0.25
C VAL A 147 -8.12 -1.23 -0.84
N LYS A 148 -7.92 -1.29 -2.16
CA LYS A 148 -7.37 -2.47 -2.82
C LYS A 148 -5.98 -2.84 -2.32
N TYR A 149 -5.10 -1.86 -2.08
CA TYR A 149 -3.76 -2.13 -1.56
C TYR A 149 -3.77 -2.59 -0.10
N LEU A 150 -4.65 -2.02 0.73
CA LEU A 150 -4.87 -2.48 2.10
C LEU A 150 -5.37 -3.93 2.15
N ASP A 151 -6.31 -4.29 1.26
CA ASP A 151 -6.76 -5.68 1.13
C ASP A 151 -5.62 -6.62 0.70
N ASN A 152 -4.83 -6.23 -0.31
CA ASN A 152 -3.70 -7.03 -0.75
C ASN A 152 -2.67 -7.24 0.39
N LEU A 153 -2.36 -6.20 1.17
CA LEU A 153 -1.46 -6.29 2.32
C LEU A 153 -2.00 -7.24 3.40
N ALA A 154 -3.31 -7.20 3.67
CA ALA A 154 -3.96 -8.15 4.58
C ALA A 154 -3.82 -9.59 4.07
N ARG A 155 -3.94 -9.83 2.75
CA ARG A 155 -3.72 -11.15 2.15
C ARG A 155 -2.28 -11.64 2.27
N TYR A 156 -1.30 -10.76 2.09
CA TYR A 156 0.11 -11.11 2.34
C TYR A 156 0.33 -11.53 3.80
N ARG A 157 -0.27 -10.81 4.76
CA ARG A 157 -0.20 -11.16 6.18
C ARG A 157 -0.84 -12.52 6.48
N MET A 158 -2.05 -12.77 5.95
CA MET A 158 -2.73 -14.06 6.12
C MET A 158 -1.95 -15.24 5.52
N ALA A 159 -1.19 -15.02 4.45
CA ALA A 159 -0.40 -16.07 3.80
C ALA A 159 0.88 -16.46 4.55
N ILE A 160 1.31 -15.65 5.51
CA ILE A 160 2.48 -15.92 6.38
C ILE A 160 2.04 -16.68 7.65
N GLU A 161 0.77 -16.55 8.04
CA GLU A 161 0.30 -16.95 9.36
C GLU A 161 -0.15 -18.41 9.41
N ASP A 162 0.36 -19.17 10.38
CA ASP A 162 -0.15 -20.50 10.76
C ASP A 162 -1.17 -20.43 11.91
N ASP A 163 -1.29 -19.29 12.62
CA ASP A 163 -2.24 -19.07 13.72
C ASP A 163 -3.63 -18.65 13.21
N CYS A 164 -4.64 -19.43 13.58
CA CYS A 164 -6.03 -19.23 13.18
C CYS A 164 -6.65 -17.93 13.72
N LEU A 165 -6.20 -17.41 14.87
CA LEU A 165 -6.77 -16.20 15.48
C LEU A 165 -6.36 -14.93 14.74
N GLU A 166 -5.08 -14.81 14.40
CA GLU A 166 -4.56 -13.70 13.59
C GLU A 166 -5.17 -13.74 12.18
N MET A 167 -5.35 -14.93 11.61
CA MET A 167 -6.04 -15.10 10.33
C MET A 167 -7.48 -14.58 10.35
N GLU A 168 -8.24 -14.83 11.43
CA GLU A 168 -9.59 -14.30 11.61
C GLU A 168 -9.61 -12.77 11.70
N VAL A 169 -8.66 -12.17 12.42
CA VAL A 169 -8.51 -10.70 12.50
C VAL A 169 -8.28 -10.10 11.13
N TRP A 170 -7.33 -10.61 10.36
CA TRP A 170 -7.01 -10.06 9.04
C TRP A 170 -8.10 -10.37 7.99
N THR A 171 -8.81 -11.49 8.13
CA THR A 171 -10.02 -11.76 7.35
C THR A 171 -11.11 -10.73 7.64
N SER A 172 -11.30 -10.38 8.92
CA SER A 172 -12.26 -9.35 9.33
C SER A 172 -11.87 -7.97 8.79
N VAL A 173 -10.59 -7.60 8.90
CA VAL A 173 -10.05 -6.33 8.36
C VAL A 173 -10.25 -6.25 6.84
N SER A 174 -9.90 -7.30 6.09
CA SER A 174 -10.15 -7.38 4.64
C SER A 174 -11.64 -7.21 4.32
N ARG A 175 -12.52 -7.88 5.06
CA ARG A 175 -13.97 -7.76 4.89
C ARG A 175 -14.49 -6.35 5.17
N ASP A 176 -14.00 -5.68 6.21
CA ASP A 176 -14.40 -4.30 6.55
C ASP A 176 -14.02 -3.34 5.42
N TRP A 177 -12.82 -3.50 4.85
CA TRP A 177 -12.39 -2.70 3.69
C TRP A 177 -13.25 -2.93 2.46
N TYR A 178 -13.58 -4.19 2.14
CA TYR A 178 -14.52 -4.50 1.07
C TYR A 178 -15.91 -3.92 1.33
N PHE A 179 -16.40 -4.02 2.55
CA PHE A 179 -17.69 -3.46 2.93
C PHE A 179 -17.70 -1.96 2.70
N ARG A 180 -16.69 -1.22 3.19
CA ARG A 180 -16.55 0.23 2.99
C ARG A 180 -16.48 0.62 1.51
N ALA A 181 -15.77 -0.14 0.67
CA ALA A 181 -15.76 0.09 -0.77
C ALA A 181 -17.13 -0.17 -1.41
N SER A 182 -17.81 -1.25 -1.00
CA SER A 182 -19.11 -1.65 -1.54
C SER A 182 -20.25 -0.72 -1.11
N ASP A 183 -20.26 -0.24 0.13
CA ASP A 183 -21.23 0.71 0.67
C ASP A 183 -21.17 2.06 -0.07
N LYS A 184 -19.95 2.48 -0.45
CA LYS A 184 -19.77 3.62 -1.35
C LYS A 184 -20.22 3.33 -2.77
N ALA A 185 -19.89 2.16 -3.33
CA ALA A 185 -20.35 1.76 -4.66
C ALA A 185 -21.89 1.59 -4.73
N LEU A 186 -22.57 1.29 -3.62
CA LEU A 186 -24.03 1.22 -3.50
C LEU A 186 -24.73 2.56 -3.73
N THR A 187 -24.03 3.70 -3.56
CA THR A 187 -24.52 5.01 -4.00
C THR A 187 -24.42 5.22 -5.52
N THR A 188 -23.70 4.34 -6.22
CA THR A 188 -23.50 4.32 -7.69
C THR A 188 -23.70 2.90 -8.26
N GLY A 189 -24.87 2.30 -8.02
CA GLY A 189 -25.46 1.22 -8.82
C GLY A 189 -24.71 -0.12 -9.01
N GLY A 190 -25.08 -1.14 -8.21
CA GLY A 190 -25.25 -2.55 -8.64
C GLY A 190 -24.28 -3.61 -8.10
N PRO A 191 -24.61 -4.35 -7.00
CA PRO A 191 -23.62 -5.18 -6.30
C PRO A 191 -24.14 -6.57 -5.87
N TYR A 192 -23.98 -7.64 -6.67
CA TYR A 192 -24.14 -9.01 -6.12
C TYR A 192 -23.24 -10.08 -6.73
N HIS A 193 -22.52 -9.81 -7.82
CA HIS A 193 -21.83 -10.89 -8.53
C HIS A 193 -20.46 -11.29 -7.94
N HIS A 194 -19.78 -10.39 -7.23
CA HIS A 194 -18.43 -10.63 -6.70
C HIS A 194 -18.39 -11.21 -5.27
N LEU A 195 -19.53 -11.21 -4.56
CA LEU A 195 -19.64 -11.76 -3.20
C LEU A 195 -19.45 -13.29 -3.16
N ALA A 196 -19.71 -13.97 -4.27
CA ALA A 196 -19.58 -15.43 -4.39
C ALA A 196 -18.11 -15.89 -4.39
N ILE A 197 -17.16 -15.08 -4.86
CA ILE A 197 -15.77 -15.50 -5.02
C ILE A 197 -15.02 -15.47 -3.67
N VAL A 198 -15.30 -14.48 -2.83
CA VAL A 198 -14.65 -14.34 -1.50
C VAL A 198 -15.19 -15.37 -0.49
N THR A 199 -16.46 -15.77 -0.61
CA THR A 199 -17.07 -16.78 0.26
C THR A 199 -16.73 -18.23 -0.12
N THR A 200 -16.16 -18.47 -1.31
CA THR A 200 -15.86 -19.84 -1.78
C THR A 200 -14.59 -20.45 -1.16
N HIS A 201 -13.72 -19.62 -0.55
CA HIS A 201 -12.44 -20.10 -0.01
C HIS A 201 -12.43 -20.48 1.47
N ASN A 202 -13.54 -20.30 2.19
CA ASN A 202 -13.63 -20.75 3.58
C ASN A 202 -14.88 -21.62 3.78
N ASN A 203 -14.63 -22.86 4.23
CA ASN A 203 -15.59 -23.88 4.68
C ASN A 203 -16.09 -24.88 3.62
N ALA A 204 -15.49 -26.08 3.63
CA ALA A 204 -15.97 -27.25 2.89
C ALA A 204 -17.44 -27.60 3.20
N SER A 205 -17.92 -27.27 4.41
CA SER A 205 -19.30 -27.51 4.85
C SER A 205 -20.32 -26.60 4.16
N GLN A 206 -19.95 -25.39 3.76
CA GLN A 206 -20.83 -24.47 3.02
C GLN A 206 -20.91 -24.80 1.52
N ARG A 207 -19.90 -25.49 0.96
CA ARG A 207 -19.94 -26.00 -0.43
C ARG A 207 -21.04 -27.05 -0.62
N LEU A 208 -21.19 -27.97 0.34
CA LEU A 208 -22.26 -28.99 0.31
C LEU A 208 -23.65 -28.38 0.49
N PHE A 209 -23.78 -27.40 1.39
CA PHE A 209 -25.04 -26.70 1.61
C PHE A 209 -25.50 -25.91 0.38
N ASN A 210 -24.58 -25.20 -0.29
CA ASN A 210 -24.91 -24.41 -1.48
C ASN A 210 -25.10 -25.27 -2.74
N TYR A 211 -24.45 -26.42 -2.86
CA TYR A 211 -24.69 -27.37 -3.97
C TYR A 211 -26.07 -28.03 -3.88
N SER A 212 -26.55 -28.33 -2.66
CA SER A 212 -27.90 -28.88 -2.45
C SER A 212 -29.05 -27.89 -2.74
N LYS A 213 -28.75 -26.59 -2.82
CA LYS A 213 -29.71 -25.54 -3.17
C LYS A 213 -29.70 -25.14 -4.65
N SER A 214 -28.86 -25.77 -5.47
CA SER A 214 -28.79 -25.53 -6.92
C SER A 214 -29.22 -26.74 -7.77
N ILE A 215 -30.01 -27.66 -7.20
CA ILE A 215 -30.78 -28.68 -7.94
C ILE A 215 -32.25 -28.31 -7.82
#